data_AF-A0A8T3A710-F1
#
_entry.id   AF-A0A8T3A710-F1
#
_cell.length_a   1.000
_cell.length_b   1.000
_cell.length_c   1.000
_cell.angle_alpha   90.00
_cell.angle_beta   90.00
_cell.angle_gamma   90.00
#
_symmetry.space_group_name_H-M   'P 1'
#
loop_
_entity.id
_entity.type
_entity.pdbx_description
1 polymer ?
#
loop_
_entity_poly.entity_id
_entity_poly.type
_entity_poly.pdbx_seq_one_letter_code
_entity_poly.pdbx_strand_id
1 'polypeptide(L)'
;MKMVTRTVDLRSDTVTKPSDVMRAAMANADVDDDALGTDPTAFRLESEVAKVMGKEAAVFVPSGTMGNLIAVLVHCEIRGSEVILGDDSHIHVYENGGISTFGGVHPKTIKNNLMALWILIKLRQQSGHPLIPSTTQLLG
;
A
#
# COMPACT_ATOMS: atom_id res chain seq x y z
N MET A 1 -33.68 16.59 23.43
CA MET A 1 -33.17 16.58 22.04
C MET A 1 -31.64 16.58 22.11
N LYS A 2 -30.96 15.50 21.70
CA LYS A 2 -29.50 15.40 21.81
C LYS A 2 -28.90 16.18 20.65
N MET A 3 -28.30 17.34 20.93
CA MET A 3 -27.54 18.12 19.94
C MET A 3 -26.39 17.26 19.42
N VAL A 4 -26.47 16.85 18.15
CA VAL A 4 -25.35 16.20 17.47
C VAL A 4 -24.42 17.32 17.00
N THR A 5 -23.35 17.57 17.75
CA THR A 5 -22.27 18.45 17.29
C THR A 5 -21.62 17.79 16.08
N ARG A 6 -21.75 18.39 14.90
CA ARG A 6 -21.01 17.95 13.71
C ARG A 6 -19.54 18.34 13.90
N THR A 7 -18.70 17.36 14.23
CA THR A 7 -17.25 17.55 14.31
C THR A 7 -16.68 17.61 12.90
N VAL A 8 -16.00 18.69 12.56
CA VAL A 8 -15.20 18.81 11.33
C VAL A 8 -13.76 18.45 11.70
N ASP A 9 -13.28 17.30 11.22
CA ASP A 9 -11.91 16.82 11.46
C ASP A 9 -11.15 16.78 10.12
N LEU A 10 -10.20 17.70 9.95
CA LEU A 10 -9.41 17.87 8.72
C LEU A 10 -7.97 17.36 8.86
N ARG A 11 -7.67 16.56 9.88
CA ARG A 11 -6.31 16.07 10.14
C ARG A 11 -5.84 15.08 9.07
N SER A 12 -6.71 14.19 8.62
CA SER A 12 -6.46 13.19 7.58
C SER A 12 -7.78 12.50 7.21
N ASP A 13 -7.87 11.99 5.99
CA ASP A 13 -8.92 11.06 5.53
C ASP A 13 -9.00 9.75 6.34
N THR A 14 -7.91 9.33 6.98
CA THR A 14 -7.86 8.14 7.85
C THR A 14 -8.77 8.22 9.09
N VAL A 15 -9.27 9.42 9.45
CA VAL A 15 -10.25 9.59 10.55
C VAL A 15 -11.67 9.16 10.17
N THR A 16 -11.89 8.77 8.91
CA THR A 16 -13.19 8.34 8.39
C THR A 16 -13.74 7.15 9.19
N LYS A 17 -15.04 7.20 9.48
CA LYS A 17 -15.76 6.13 10.19
C LYS A 17 -16.65 5.37 9.21
N PRO A 18 -16.80 4.03 9.35
CA PRO A 18 -17.68 3.27 8.49
C PRO A 18 -19.14 3.73 8.67
N SER A 19 -19.84 3.89 7.55
CA SER A 19 -21.27 4.22 7.49
C SER A 19 -22.13 3.06 8.03
N ASP A 20 -23.41 3.31 8.28
CA ASP A 20 -24.33 2.27 8.77
C ASP A 20 -24.45 1.10 7.77
N VAL A 21 -24.44 1.39 6.47
CA VAL A 21 -24.45 0.37 5.41
C VAL A 21 -23.17 -0.47 5.44
N MET A 22 -22.00 0.16 5.63
CA MET A 22 -20.74 -0.57 5.77
C MET A 22 -20.74 -1.46 7.01
N ARG A 23 -21.23 -0.94 8.15
CA ARG A 23 -21.33 -1.73 9.39
C ARG A 23 -22.27 -2.91 9.24
N ALA A 24 -23.40 -2.73 8.58
CA ALA A 24 -24.32 -3.82 8.26
C ALA A 24 -23.68 -4.85 7.32
N ALA A 25 -22.94 -4.43 6.30
CA ALA A 25 -22.22 -5.34 5.41
C ALA A 25 -21.14 -6.15 6.16
N MET A 26 -20.37 -5.52 7.05
CA MET A 26 -19.39 -6.20 7.90
C MET A 26 -20.05 -7.23 8.83
N ALA A 27 -21.18 -6.86 9.46
CA ALA A 27 -21.87 -7.75 10.40
C ALA A 27 -22.53 -8.97 9.72
N ASN A 28 -22.86 -8.86 8.43
CA ASN A 28 -23.48 -9.94 7.64
C ASN A 28 -22.48 -10.63 6.69
N ALA A 29 -21.19 -10.33 6.78
CA ALA A 29 -20.18 -10.96 5.94
C ALA A 29 -20.05 -12.45 6.28
N ASP A 30 -19.95 -13.28 5.26
CA ASP A 30 -19.58 -14.69 5.43
C ASP A 30 -18.06 -14.76 5.62
N VAL A 31 -17.60 -15.41 6.69
CA VAL A 31 -16.20 -15.38 7.13
C VAL A 31 -15.72 -16.77 7.46
N ASP A 32 -14.44 -17.03 7.19
CA ASP A 32 -13.79 -18.31 7.51
C ASP A 32 -12.29 -18.09 7.74
N ASP A 33 -11.50 -19.16 7.78
CA ASP A 33 -10.06 -19.09 7.94
C ASP A 33 -9.36 -18.65 6.65
N ASP A 34 -8.88 -17.41 6.63
CA ASP A 34 -8.11 -16.84 5.51
C ASP A 34 -6.71 -17.46 5.38
N ALA A 35 -6.11 -17.96 6.46
CA ALA A 35 -4.79 -18.61 6.39
C ALA A 35 -4.85 -19.95 5.63
N LEU A 36 -6.04 -20.58 5.59
CA LEU A 36 -6.32 -21.76 4.77
C LEU A 36 -6.83 -21.40 3.37
N GLY A 37 -7.02 -20.11 3.07
CA GLY A 37 -7.55 -19.61 1.79
C GLY A 37 -9.03 -19.88 1.59
N THR A 38 -9.79 -20.05 2.68
CA THR A 38 -11.21 -20.42 2.65
C THR A 38 -12.16 -19.29 2.98
N ASP A 39 -11.68 -18.10 3.39
CA ASP A 39 -12.55 -16.96 3.68
C ASP A 39 -13.21 -16.41 2.39
N PRO A 40 -14.55 -16.50 2.25
CA PRO A 40 -15.24 -16.12 1.02
C PRO A 40 -15.32 -14.60 0.82
N THR A 41 -15.30 -13.82 1.90
CA THR A 41 -15.37 -12.36 1.83
C THR A 41 -14.02 -11.78 1.41
N ALA A 42 -12.92 -12.29 1.96
CA ALA A 42 -11.56 -11.92 1.57
C ALA A 42 -11.30 -12.27 0.11
N PHE A 43 -11.57 -13.51 -0.30
CA PHE A 43 -11.39 -13.97 -1.68
C PHE A 43 -12.16 -13.10 -2.69
N ARG A 44 -13.41 -12.74 -2.35
CA ARG A 44 -14.22 -11.85 -3.20
C ARG A 44 -13.62 -10.46 -3.31
N LEU A 45 -13.17 -9.86 -2.20
CA LEU A 45 -12.53 -8.55 -2.22
C LEU A 45 -11.27 -8.57 -3.10
N GLU A 46 -10.39 -9.54 -2.90
CA GLU A 46 -9.15 -9.68 -3.65
C GLU A 46 -9.39 -9.92 -5.13
N SER A 47 -10.34 -10.80 -5.47
CA SER A 47 -10.72 -11.08 -6.85
C SER A 47 -11.25 -9.84 -7.58
N GLU A 48 -12.09 -9.04 -6.92
CA GLU A 48 -12.62 -7.81 -7.52
C GLU A 48 -11.52 -6.74 -7.65
N VAL A 49 -10.65 -6.59 -6.65
CA VAL A 49 -9.52 -5.65 -6.73
C VAL A 49 -8.55 -6.04 -7.85
N ALA A 50 -8.22 -7.32 -7.98
CA ALA A 50 -7.35 -7.82 -9.05
C ALA A 50 -7.93 -7.49 -10.44
N LYS A 51 -9.23 -7.70 -10.64
CA LYS A 51 -9.95 -7.33 -11.88
C LYS A 51 -9.90 -5.83 -12.15
N VAL A 52 -10.25 -5.00 -11.16
CA VAL A 52 -10.26 -3.53 -11.30
C VAL A 52 -8.88 -3.00 -11.64
N MET A 53 -7.83 -3.58 -11.07
CA MET A 53 -6.44 -3.16 -11.28
C MET A 53 -5.79 -3.79 -12.52
N GLY A 54 -6.48 -4.70 -13.22
CA GLY A 54 -5.93 -5.45 -14.35
C GLY A 54 -4.72 -6.29 -13.97
N LYS A 55 -4.73 -6.90 -12.78
CA LYS A 55 -3.68 -7.77 -12.23
C LYS A 55 -4.16 -9.20 -12.11
N GLU A 56 -3.21 -10.14 -12.09
CA GLU A 56 -3.49 -11.57 -11.97
C GLU A 56 -4.07 -11.94 -10.59
N ALA A 57 -3.61 -11.25 -9.54
CA ALA A 57 -4.04 -11.47 -8.17
C ALA A 57 -3.93 -10.18 -7.33
N ALA A 58 -4.58 -10.18 -6.18
CA ALA A 58 -4.45 -9.19 -5.12
C ALA A 58 -4.42 -9.93 -3.77
N VAL A 59 -3.96 -9.25 -2.72
CA VAL A 59 -3.96 -9.77 -1.35
C VAL A 59 -4.42 -8.68 -0.38
N PHE A 60 -5.32 -9.02 0.53
CA PHE A 60 -5.77 -8.12 1.57
C PHE A 60 -4.75 -8.09 2.72
N VAL A 61 -4.40 -6.89 3.17
CA VAL A 61 -3.44 -6.68 4.25
C VAL A 61 -3.98 -5.68 5.28
N PRO A 62 -3.60 -5.79 6.57
CA PRO A 62 -4.12 -4.92 7.62
C PRO A 62 -3.82 -3.43 7.47
N SER A 63 -2.74 -3.07 6.75
CA SER A 63 -2.34 -1.67 6.57
C SER A 63 -1.57 -1.44 5.29
N GLY A 64 -1.58 -0.19 4.81
CA GLY A 64 -0.77 0.24 3.67
C GLY A 64 0.74 0.05 3.91
N THR A 65 1.20 0.26 5.16
CA THR A 65 2.61 -0.01 5.54
C THR A 65 2.98 -1.48 5.38
N MET A 66 2.10 -2.42 5.75
CA MET A 66 2.36 -3.84 5.53
C MET A 66 2.35 -4.18 4.04
N GLY A 67 1.42 -3.62 3.26
CA GLY A 67 1.36 -3.80 1.81
C GLY A 67 2.61 -3.32 1.10
N ASN A 68 3.08 -2.11 1.42
CA ASN A 68 4.33 -1.56 0.88
C ASN A 68 5.55 -2.42 1.29
N LEU A 69 5.62 -2.85 2.55
CA LEU A 69 6.70 -3.71 3.02
C LEU A 69 6.73 -5.03 2.25
N ILE A 70 5.59 -5.73 2.12
CA ILE A 70 5.50 -6.98 1.36
C ILE A 70 5.89 -6.75 -0.10
N ALA A 71 5.40 -5.67 -0.74
CA ALA A 71 5.76 -5.35 -2.11
C ALA A 71 7.28 -5.20 -2.29
N VAL A 72 7.95 -4.52 -1.36
CA VAL A 72 9.41 -4.38 -1.38
C VAL A 72 10.11 -5.72 -1.15
N LEU A 73 9.68 -6.52 -0.19
CA LEU A 73 10.30 -7.81 0.11
C LEU A 73 10.17 -8.82 -1.04
N VAL A 74 9.03 -8.84 -1.74
CA VAL A 74 8.78 -9.73 -2.88
C VAL A 74 9.62 -9.32 -4.10
N HIS A 75 9.82 -8.02 -4.30
CA HIS A 75 10.62 -7.52 -5.43
C HIS A 75 12.13 -7.47 -5.16
N CYS A 76 12.55 -7.38 -3.90
CA CYS A 76 13.95 -7.36 -3.49
C CYS A 76 14.33 -8.71 -2.86
N GLU A 77 14.52 -9.72 -3.72
CA GLU A 77 14.70 -11.11 -3.31
C GLU A 77 15.95 -11.39 -2.46
N ILE A 78 16.98 -10.53 -2.56
CA ILE A 78 18.23 -10.68 -1.80
C ILE A 78 18.42 -9.56 -0.78
N ARG A 79 18.93 -9.92 0.40
CA ARG A 79 19.40 -8.91 1.37
C ARG A 79 20.56 -8.12 0.78
N GLY A 80 20.59 -6.82 1.05
CA GLY A 80 21.52 -5.88 0.42
C GLY A 80 21.07 -5.38 -0.95
N SER A 81 19.92 -5.85 -1.47
CA SER A 81 19.28 -5.24 -2.64
C SER A 81 19.04 -3.75 -2.43
N GLU A 82 18.95 -3.02 -3.53
CA GLU A 82 18.61 -1.60 -3.55
C GLU A 82 17.19 -1.39 -4.06
N VAL A 83 16.44 -0.48 -3.44
CA VAL A 83 15.17 0.03 -3.96
C VAL A 83 15.28 1.52 -4.23
N ILE A 84 14.84 1.95 -5.42
CA ILE A 84 14.84 3.36 -5.79
C ILE A 84 13.45 3.94 -5.51
N LEU A 85 13.39 5.00 -4.71
CA LEU A 85 12.13 5.63 -4.29
C LEU A 85 12.31 7.15 -4.08
N GLY A 86 11.21 7.89 -3.93
CA GLY A 86 11.27 9.33 -3.64
C GLY A 86 11.75 9.61 -2.22
N ASP A 87 12.53 10.68 -2.03
CA ASP A 87 12.99 11.16 -0.70
C ASP A 87 11.84 11.58 0.23
N ASP A 88 10.68 11.92 -0.33
CA ASP A 88 9.45 12.24 0.41
C ASP A 88 8.39 11.12 0.34
N SER A 89 8.78 9.90 -0.06
CA SER A 89 7.84 8.77 -0.13
C SER A 89 7.50 8.22 1.26
N HIS A 90 6.26 7.72 1.41
CA HIS A 90 5.80 7.17 2.69
C HIS A 90 6.66 6.01 3.20
N ILE A 91 7.11 5.12 2.30
CA ILE A 91 8.05 4.03 2.59
C ILE A 91 9.33 4.55 3.25
N HIS A 92 9.84 5.70 2.79
CA HIS A 92 11.07 6.27 3.31
C HIS A 92 10.86 7.03 4.63
N VAL A 93 9.82 7.86 4.70
CA VAL A 93 9.65 8.84 5.78
C VAL A 93 8.82 8.31 6.96
N TYR A 94 7.75 7.55 6.68
CA TYR A 94 6.69 7.26 7.66
C TYR A 94 6.56 5.78 8.05
N GLU A 95 7.34 4.88 7.42
CA GLU A 95 7.27 3.44 7.68
C GLU A 95 8.44 2.92 8.54
N ASN A 96 9.08 3.84 9.27
CA ASN A 96 10.07 3.54 10.31
C ASN A 96 11.23 2.65 9.82
N GLY A 97 11.62 2.80 8.56
CA GLY A 97 12.70 2.02 7.95
C GLY A 97 12.42 0.51 7.88
N GLY A 98 11.15 0.10 7.78
CA GLY A 98 10.75 -1.31 7.76
C GLY A 98 11.46 -2.14 6.69
N ILE A 99 11.64 -1.57 5.49
CA ILE A 99 12.31 -2.24 4.36
C ILE A 99 13.79 -2.55 4.67
N SER A 100 14.47 -1.66 5.39
CA SER A 100 15.87 -1.84 5.79
C SER A 100 15.97 -2.83 6.96
N THR A 101 15.08 -2.69 7.95
CA THR A 101 15.10 -3.48 9.18
C THR A 101 14.72 -4.94 8.93
N PHE A 102 13.59 -5.18 8.26
CA PHE A 102 13.09 -6.53 8.02
C PHE A 102 13.69 -7.13 6.76
N GLY A 103 13.74 -6.35 5.67
CA GLY A 103 14.19 -6.81 4.35
C GLY A 103 15.69 -6.74 4.12
N GLY A 104 16.44 -5.95 4.90
CA GLY A 104 17.83 -5.67 4.59
C GLY A 104 17.98 -4.94 3.24
N VAL A 105 16.97 -4.18 2.81
CA VAL A 105 16.96 -3.47 1.54
C VAL A 105 17.49 -2.05 1.74
N HIS A 106 18.41 -1.62 0.87
CA HIS A 106 18.98 -0.28 0.90
C HIS A 106 18.08 0.71 0.13
N PRO A 107 17.57 1.78 0.78
CA PRO A 107 16.81 2.80 0.08
C PRO A 107 17.75 3.78 -0.64
N LYS A 108 17.62 3.86 -1.97
CA LYS A 108 18.23 4.92 -2.77
C LYS A 108 17.19 5.97 -3.11
N THR A 109 17.26 7.08 -2.40
CA THR A 109 16.32 8.17 -2.59
C THR A 109 16.66 9.03 -3.79
N ILE A 110 15.63 9.47 -4.49
CA ILE A 110 15.71 10.55 -5.49
C ILE A 110 14.80 11.69 -5.07
N LYS A 111 15.15 12.93 -5.43
CA LYS A 111 14.33 14.10 -5.09
C LYS A 111 12.93 13.97 -5.66
N ASN A 112 11.90 14.16 -4.85
CA ASN A 112 10.52 14.12 -5.30
C ASN A 112 10.14 15.41 -6.05
N ASN A 113 10.34 15.43 -7.36
CA ASN A 113 9.96 16.54 -8.24
C ASN A 113 9.42 16.03 -9.58
N LEU A 114 8.81 16.90 -10.39
CA LEU A 114 8.23 16.52 -11.69
C LEU A 114 9.26 15.87 -12.64
N MET A 115 10.54 16.23 -12.55
CA MET A 115 11.61 15.58 -13.33
C MET A 115 11.94 14.17 -12.82
N ALA A 116 11.71 13.88 -11.54
CA ALA A 116 12.03 12.62 -10.91
C ALA A 116 11.26 11.46 -11.53
N LEU A 117 9.99 11.67 -11.91
CA LEU A 117 9.20 10.66 -12.62
C LEU A 117 9.85 10.28 -13.96
N TRP A 118 10.35 11.26 -14.70
CA TRP A 118 11.08 11.02 -15.96
C TRP A 118 12.40 10.27 -15.73
N ILE A 119 13.09 10.58 -14.62
CA ILE A 119 14.31 9.88 -14.22
C ILE A 119 13.98 8.43 -13.86
N LEU A 120 12.91 8.15 -13.11
CA LEU A 120 12.46 6.80 -12.78
C LEU A 120 12.14 6.00 -14.05
N ILE A 121 11.41 6.60 -15.00
CA ILE A 121 11.10 5.97 -16.29
C ILE A 121 12.39 5.62 -17.07
N LYS A 122 13.37 6.54 -17.11
CA LYS A 122 14.67 6.28 -17.76
C LYS A 122 15.46 5.19 -17.05
N LEU A 123 15.52 5.22 -15.72
CA LEU A 123 16.22 4.21 -14.92
C LEU A 123 15.58 2.82 -15.13
N ARG A 124 14.24 2.73 -15.18
CA ARG A 124 13.52 1.49 -15.50
C ARG A 124 14.00 0.84 -16.79
N GLN A 125 14.17 1.65 -17.82
CA GLN A 125 14.57 1.19 -19.15
C GLN A 125 16.04 0.80 -19.22
N GLN A 126 16.88 1.32 -18.31
CA GLN A 126 18.32 1.14 -18.34
C GLN A 126 18.84 0.04 -17.41
N SER A 127 18.21 -0.17 -16.26
CA SER A 127 18.81 -0.97 -15.19
C SER A 127 18.16 -2.33 -14.95
N GLY A 128 16.98 -2.59 -15.50
CA GLY A 128 16.23 -3.82 -15.20
C GLY A 128 15.83 -3.97 -13.72
N HIS A 129 16.09 -2.95 -12.88
CA HIS A 129 15.75 -3.00 -11.45
C HIS A 129 14.25 -2.78 -11.23
N PRO A 130 13.62 -3.51 -10.29
CA PRO A 130 12.23 -3.32 -9.95
C PRO A 130 12.04 -1.93 -9.32
N LEU A 131 11.24 -1.10 -9.98
CA LEU A 131 10.71 0.14 -9.42
C LEU A 131 9.44 -0.20 -8.67
N ILE A 132 9.41 0.18 -7.39
CA ILE A 132 8.26 -0.07 -6.53
C ILE A 132 7.61 1.29 -6.27
N PRO A 133 6.56 1.64 -7.05
CA PRO A 133 5.85 2.88 -6.80
C PRO A 133 5.24 2.81 -5.39
N SER A 134 5.53 3.80 -4.56
CA SER A 134 4.85 3.90 -3.27
C SER A 134 3.39 4.27 -3.49
N THR A 135 2.52 3.89 -2.55
CA THR A 135 1.11 4.31 -2.53
C THR A 135 0.91 5.83 -2.64
N THR A 136 1.91 6.63 -2.28
CA THR A 136 1.89 8.10 -2.37
C THR A 136 2.28 8.64 -3.74
N GLN A 137 3.07 7.92 -4.54
CA GLN A 137 3.47 8.39 -5.88
C GLN A 137 2.34 8.34 -6.91
N LEU A 138 1.24 7.65 -6.63
CA LEU A 138 0.03 7.62 -7.46
C LEU A 138 -0.95 8.76 -7.14
N LEU A 139 -0.68 9.56 -6.11
CA LEU A 139 -1.56 10.63 -5.61
C LEU A 139 -0.98 12.04 -5.77
N GLY A 140 0.11 12.21 -6.52
CA GLY A 140 0.75 13.50 -6.82
C GLY A 140 0.59 13.94 -8.26
#